data_AF-A0A8X7WD72-F1
#
_entry.id   AF-A0A8X7WD72-F1
#
_cell.length_a   1.000
_cell.length_b   1.000
_cell.length_c   1.000
_cell.angle_alpha   90.00
_cell.angle_beta   90.00
_cell.angle_gamma   90.00
#
_symmetry.space_group_name_H-M   'P 1'
#
loop_
_entity.id
_entity.type
_entity.pdbx_description
1 polymer ?
#
loop_
_entity_poly.entity_id
_entity_poly.type
_entity_poly.pdbx_seq_one_letter_code
_entity_poly.pdbx_strand_id
1 'polypeptide(L)'
;MSKTEALTQSFRKAIGVRIKEETEVIEGEVVEVQIDRPASSGVASKSGKLTMKTTDMETVYDMGAKLIESLNKEKVQSGDVIALDKATGKISKLGRSFSRSRDYDAMGAQTKFVQCPEGELQKRKEVVHCVTLHEIDVINSRFKKFNTFPLLCDFASD
;
A
#
# COMPACT_ATOMS: atom_id res chain seq x y z
N MET A 1 3.73 -38.16 4.03
CA MET A 1 5.04 -37.50 4.13
C MET A 1 6.07 -38.52 4.55
N SER A 2 7.16 -38.63 3.80
CA SER A 2 8.29 -39.41 4.27
C SER A 2 8.91 -38.74 5.49
N LYS A 3 9.35 -39.51 6.49
CA LYS A 3 10.06 -38.99 7.67
C LYS A 3 11.30 -38.18 7.29
N THR A 4 11.93 -38.51 6.16
CA THR A 4 13.08 -37.79 5.59
C THR A 4 12.70 -36.42 5.01
N GLU A 5 11.52 -36.27 4.43
CA GLU A 5 11.04 -34.97 3.92
C GLU A 5 10.73 -34.00 5.05
N ALA A 6 10.07 -34.48 6.11
CA ALA A 6 9.76 -33.64 7.29
C ALA A 6 11.05 -33.10 7.94
N LEU A 7 12.10 -33.92 7.97
CA LEU A 7 13.40 -33.54 8.52
C LEU A 7 14.11 -32.50 7.63
N THR A 8 14.08 -32.70 6.31
CA THR A 8 14.68 -31.79 5.33
C THR A 8 13.97 -30.42 5.32
N GLN A 9 12.65 -30.43 5.45
CA GLN A 9 11.84 -29.22 5.57
C GLN A 9 12.18 -28.44 6.84
N SER A 10 12.43 -29.12 7.96
CA SER A 10 12.79 -28.50 9.23
C SER A 10 14.13 -27.76 9.14
N PHE A 11 15.12 -28.35 8.44
CA PHE A 11 16.39 -27.68 8.20
C PHE A 11 16.27 -26.45 7.28
N ARG A 12 15.42 -26.49 6.24
CA ARG A 12 15.16 -25.32 5.38
C ARG A 12 14.38 -24.22 6.09
N LYS A 13 13.55 -24.56 7.07
CA LYS A 13 12.87 -23.57 7.93
C LYS A 13 13.82 -22.89 8.92
N ALA A 14 14.89 -23.58 9.32
CA ALA A 14 15.87 -23.06 10.28
C ALA A 14 16.80 -21.99 9.69
N ILE A 15 16.90 -21.90 8.35
CA ILE A 15 17.74 -20.91 7.66
C ILE A 15 16.85 -19.76 7.19
N GLY A 16 17.11 -18.58 7.74
CA GLY A 16 16.45 -17.33 7.36
C GLY A 16 17.33 -16.46 6.48
N VAL A 17 16.74 -15.88 5.45
CA VAL A 17 17.34 -14.84 4.62
C VAL A 17 16.69 -13.51 4.99
N ARG A 18 17.52 -12.48 5.21
CA ARG A 18 17.07 -11.12 5.49
C ARG A 18 17.29 -10.27 4.25
N ILE A 19 16.20 -9.81 3.65
CA ILE A 19 16.21 -8.92 2.50
C ILE A 19 15.85 -7.53 3.00
N LYS A 20 16.70 -6.55 2.69
CA LYS A 20 16.41 -5.14 2.92
C LYS A 20 15.90 -4.55 1.61
N GLU A 21 14.74 -3.93 1.66
CA GLU A 21 14.12 -3.25 0.53
C GLU A 21 13.88 -1.80 0.90
N GLU A 22 14.29 -0.87 0.04
CA GLU A 22 13.97 0.54 0.18
C GLU A 22 12.74 0.87 -0.66
N THR A 23 11.67 1.31 -0.02
CA THR A 23 10.46 1.79 -0.71
C THR A 23 10.24 3.27 -0.46
N GLU A 24 9.81 3.98 -1.50
CA GLU A 24 9.41 5.39 -1.39
C GLU A 24 7.95 5.45 -0.99
N VAL A 25 7.69 5.97 0.21
CA VAL A 25 6.34 6.15 0.76
C VAL A 25 6.00 7.63 0.79
N ILE A 26 4.77 7.92 0.36
CA ILE A 26 4.18 9.24 0.37
C ILE A 26 3.13 9.30 1.47
N GLU A 27 3.31 10.18 2.46
CA GLU A 27 2.40 10.32 3.60
C GLU A 27 1.80 11.72 3.62
N GLY A 28 0.48 11.81 3.73
CA GLY A 28 -0.19 13.10 3.80
C GLY A 28 -1.67 13.01 4.19
N GLU A 29 -2.23 14.15 4.59
CA GLU A 29 -3.67 14.33 4.78
C GLU A 29 -4.34 14.62 3.43
N VAL A 30 -5.46 13.96 3.16
CA VAL A 30 -6.24 14.20 1.95
C VAL A 30 -7.13 15.42 2.14
N VAL A 31 -6.95 16.46 1.32
CA VAL A 31 -7.82 17.66 1.34
C VAL A 31 -9.06 17.43 0.49
N GLU A 32 -8.86 16.94 -0.74
CA GLU A 32 -9.91 16.72 -1.73
C GLU A 32 -9.55 15.54 -2.65
N VAL A 33 -10.56 14.77 -3.03
CA VAL A 33 -10.46 13.70 -4.02
C VAL A 33 -11.41 14.03 -5.17
N GLN A 34 -10.86 14.34 -6.34
CA GLN A 34 -11.62 14.51 -7.58
C GLN A 34 -11.42 13.27 -8.43
N ILE A 35 -12.50 12.53 -8.69
CA ILE A 35 -12.47 11.38 -9.59
C ILE A 35 -13.23 11.78 -10.85
N ASP A 36 -12.52 11.92 -11.97
CA ASP A 36 -13.15 12.17 -13.25
C ASP A 36 -13.63 10.82 -13.81
N ARG A 37 -14.93 10.60 -13.72
CA ARG A 37 -15.59 9.42 -14.28
C ARG A 37 -16.39 9.88 -15.49
N PRO A 38 -15.86 9.76 -16.72
CA PRO A 38 -16.63 10.12 -17.89
C PRO A 38 -17.87 9.23 -17.96
N ALA A 39 -19.03 9.88 -18.10
CA ALA A 39 -20.34 9.24 -18.08
C ALA A 39 -20.64 8.35 -19.31
N SER A 40 -19.70 8.22 -20.25
CA SER A 40 -19.88 7.49 -21.50
C SER A 40 -19.24 6.10 -21.44
N SER A 41 -20.04 5.10 -21.78
CA SER A 41 -19.80 3.66 -21.79
C SER A 41 -18.73 3.19 -22.78
N GLY A 42 -17.51 3.73 -22.71
CA GLY A 42 -16.42 3.35 -23.60
C GLY A 42 -15.05 3.67 -23.01
N VAL A 43 -14.42 2.66 -22.40
CA VAL A 43 -12.95 2.45 -22.25
C VAL A 43 -12.11 3.72 -22.02
N ALA A 44 -12.59 4.69 -21.26
CA ALA A 44 -11.80 5.83 -20.84
C ALA A 44 -11.19 5.49 -19.48
N SER A 45 -9.86 5.48 -19.42
CA SER A 45 -9.10 5.32 -18.20
C SER A 45 -9.61 6.32 -17.17
N LYS A 46 -10.18 5.82 -16.07
CA LYS A 46 -10.52 6.64 -14.90
C LYS A 46 -9.27 7.39 -14.48
N SER A 47 -9.27 8.70 -14.63
CA SER A 47 -8.26 9.60 -14.10
C SER A 47 -8.88 10.37 -12.95
N GLY A 48 -8.05 10.79 -12.02
CA GLY A 48 -8.50 11.60 -10.90
C GLY A 48 -7.38 12.48 -10.40
N LYS A 49 -7.73 13.51 -9.64
CA LYS A 49 -6.78 14.39 -8.96
C LYS A 49 -6.97 14.23 -7.47
N LEU A 50 -5.87 14.08 -6.77
CA LEU A 50 -5.82 13.94 -5.32
C LEU A 50 -5.01 15.09 -4.76
N THR A 51 -5.64 15.93 -3.95
CA THR A 51 -4.92 17.00 -3.26
C THR A 51 -4.56 16.50 -1.88
N MET A 52 -3.26 16.41 -1.61
CA MET A 52 -2.71 16.02 -0.32
C MET A 52 -1.95 17.18 0.31
N LYS A 53 -2.01 17.24 1.64
CA LYS A 53 -1.38 18.28 2.44
C LYS A 53 -0.63 17.66 3.62
N THR A 54 0.59 18.15 3.84
CA THR A 54 1.35 17.99 5.09
C THR A 54 1.34 19.33 5.84
N THR A 55 2.02 19.40 6.98
CA THR A 55 2.20 20.67 7.71
C THR A 55 2.80 21.78 6.86
N ASP A 56 3.73 21.43 5.97
CA ASP A 56 4.57 22.40 5.28
C ASP A 56 4.25 22.56 3.80
N MET A 57 3.65 21.54 3.16
CA MET A 57 3.43 21.52 1.72
C MET A 57 2.05 20.99 1.34
N GLU A 58 1.51 21.54 0.25
CA GLU A 58 0.29 21.07 -0.39
C GLU A 58 0.62 20.70 -1.83
N THR A 59 0.24 19.50 -2.22
CA THR A 59 0.60 18.93 -3.52
C THR A 59 -0.58 18.23 -4.16
N VAL A 60 -0.75 18.44 -5.46
CA VAL A 60 -1.77 17.76 -6.26
C VAL A 60 -1.13 16.59 -6.99
N TYR A 61 -1.69 15.41 -6.79
CA TYR A 61 -1.30 14.16 -7.44
C TYR A 61 -2.32 13.75 -8.49
N ASP A 62 -1.87 13.47 -9.70
CA ASP A 62 -2.69 12.82 -10.70
C ASP A 62 -2.73 11.30 -10.44
N MET A 63 -3.94 10.78 -10.32
CA MET A 63 -4.21 9.39 -10.04
C MET A 63 -4.58 8.63 -11.31
N GLY A 64 -3.93 7.47 -11.50
CA GLY A 64 -4.32 6.50 -12.51
C GLY A 64 -5.45 5.57 -12.05
N ALA A 65 -5.99 4.78 -12.98
CA ALA A 65 -7.10 3.87 -12.73
C ALA A 65 -6.85 2.85 -11.60
N LYS A 66 -5.61 2.35 -11.45
CA LYS A 66 -5.20 1.40 -10.38
C LYS A 66 -5.27 2.02 -8.98
N LEU A 67 -4.87 3.29 -8.86
CA LEU A 67 -4.92 4.02 -7.59
C LEU A 67 -6.36 4.35 -7.19
N ILE A 68 -7.19 4.73 -8.16
CA ILE A 68 -8.62 5.01 -7.94
C ILE A 68 -9.36 3.77 -7.44
N GLU A 69 -9.03 2.58 -7.94
CA GLU A 69 -9.62 1.33 -7.43
C GLU A 69 -9.21 1.07 -5.97
N SER A 70 -7.93 1.29 -5.64
CA SER A 70 -7.40 1.14 -4.27
C SER A 70 -8.03 2.14 -3.30
N LEU A 71 -8.23 3.39 -3.70
CA LEU A 71 -8.94 4.40 -2.90
C LEU A 71 -10.39 4.00 -2.65
N ASN A 72 -11.10 3.52 -3.68
CA ASN A 72 -12.48 3.08 -3.54
C ASN A 72 -12.60 1.86 -2.62
N LYS A 73 -11.59 0.97 -2.64
CA LYS A 73 -11.53 -0.20 -1.76
C LYS A 73 -11.37 0.21 -0.29
N GLU A 74 -10.49 1.17 0.01
CA GLU A 74 -10.29 1.66 1.37
C GLU A 74 -11.32 2.72 1.81
N LYS A 75 -12.17 3.19 0.90
CA LYS A 75 -13.18 4.25 1.13
C LYS A 75 -12.56 5.49 1.78
N VAL A 76 -11.50 5.98 1.17
CA VAL A 76 -10.81 7.19 1.63
C VAL A 76 -11.72 8.40 1.44
N GLN A 77 -11.82 9.23 2.46
CA GLN A 77 -12.56 10.48 2.50
C GLN A 77 -11.61 11.67 2.68
N SER A 78 -12.08 12.87 2.40
CA SER A 78 -11.35 14.08 2.74
C SER A 78 -11.19 14.20 4.26
N GLY A 79 -9.98 14.53 4.71
CA GLY A 79 -9.56 14.54 6.10
C GLY A 79 -8.95 13.23 6.61
N ASP A 80 -8.86 12.19 5.77
CA ASP A 80 -8.11 10.98 6.13
C ASP A 80 -6.60 11.17 5.90
N VAL A 81 -5.80 10.59 6.79
CA VAL A 81 -4.33 10.48 6.63
C VAL A 81 -4.03 9.15 5.98
N ILE A 82 -3.39 9.19 4.81
CA ILE A 82 -3.04 8.01 4.02
C ILE A 82 -1.54 7.93 3.78
N ALA A 83 -1.04 6.70 3.67
CA ALA A 83 0.29 6.40 3.17
C ALA A 83 0.16 5.66 1.83
N LEU A 84 0.78 6.22 0.80
CA LEU A 84 0.86 5.68 -0.55
C LEU A 84 2.27 5.17 -0.81
N ASP A 85 2.39 3.91 -1.19
CA ASP A 85 3.66 3.37 -1.66
C ASP A 85 3.77 3.59 -3.17
N LYS A 86 4.79 4.34 -3.61
CA LYS A 86 4.99 4.72 -5.01
C LYS A 86 5.33 3.53 -5.90
N ALA A 87 6.00 2.52 -5.36
CA ALA A 87 6.39 1.33 -6.13
C ALA A 87 5.20 0.39 -6.35
N THR A 88 4.43 0.11 -5.29
CA THR A 88 3.33 -0.86 -5.36
C THR A 88 1.99 -0.23 -5.75
N GLY A 89 1.85 1.10 -5.64
CA GLY A 89 0.59 1.81 -5.82
C GLY A 89 -0.47 1.42 -4.79
N LYS A 90 -0.05 0.83 -3.67
CA LYS A 90 -0.93 0.44 -2.59
C LYS A 90 -1.15 1.62 -1.65
N ILE A 91 -2.41 1.83 -1.29
CA ILE A 91 -2.83 2.88 -0.37
C ILE A 91 -3.16 2.22 0.96
N SER A 92 -2.74 2.85 2.04
CA SER A 92 -3.04 2.42 3.41
C SER A 92 -3.52 3.60 4.25
N LYS A 93 -4.72 3.49 4.77
CA LYS A 93 -5.33 4.47 5.67
C LYS A 93 -4.72 4.34 7.07
N LEU A 94 -3.96 5.36 7.47
CA LEU A 94 -3.34 5.44 8.80
C LEU A 94 -4.35 5.91 9.86
N GLY A 95 -5.23 6.85 9.50
CA GLY A 95 -6.26 7.35 10.40
C GLY A 95 -7.02 8.55 9.86
N ARG A 96 -7.75 9.24 10.74
CA ARG A 96 -8.39 10.53 10.46
C ARG A 96 -7.62 11.67 11.13
N SER A 97 -7.53 12.80 10.45
CA SER A 97 -6.97 14.04 10.99
C SER A 97 -7.85 14.62 12.09
N PHE A 98 -7.21 15.23 13.09
CA PHE A 98 -7.90 15.93 14.18
C PHE A 98 -8.61 17.21 13.71
N SER A 99 -8.14 17.84 12.62
CA SER A 99 -8.62 19.13 12.08
C SER A 99 -10.10 19.11 11.68
N ARG A 100 -10.60 17.99 11.12
CA ARG A 100 -12.01 17.83 10.71
C ARG A 100 -12.86 16.95 11.63
N SER A 101 -12.33 16.59 12.80
CA SER A 101 -13.05 15.72 13.74
C SER A 101 -14.25 16.41 14.42
N ARG A 102 -14.35 17.74 14.38
CA ARG A 102 -15.43 18.50 15.04
C ARG A 102 -16.75 18.53 14.28
N ASP A 103 -16.76 18.33 12.96
CA ASP A 103 -18.00 18.42 12.15
C ASP A 103 -18.68 17.05 11.92
N TYR A 104 -18.13 15.96 12.45
CA TYR A 104 -18.62 14.58 12.19
C TYR A 104 -18.65 13.70 13.46
N ASP A 105 -19.19 14.25 14.55
CA ASP A 105 -19.42 13.59 15.86
C ASP A 105 -20.48 12.45 15.82
N ALA A 106 -20.93 12.02 14.64
CA ALA A 106 -22.05 11.08 14.48
C ALA A 106 -21.67 9.69 13.89
N MET A 107 -20.37 9.33 13.84
CA MET A 107 -19.95 8.03 13.29
C MET A 107 -18.90 7.33 14.18
N GLY A 108 -19.40 6.56 15.16
CA GLY A 108 -18.85 5.28 15.63
C GLY A 108 -17.46 5.25 16.27
N ALA A 109 -17.33 4.50 17.37
CA ALA A 109 -16.13 4.25 18.18
C ALA A 109 -14.94 3.51 17.49
N GLN A 110 -14.69 3.75 16.19
CA GLN A 110 -13.78 2.97 15.35
C GLN A 110 -12.86 3.81 14.44
N THR A 111 -12.74 5.12 14.63
CA THR A 111 -11.77 5.94 13.87
C THR A 111 -10.55 6.24 14.72
N LYS A 112 -9.39 5.67 14.36
CA LYS A 112 -8.11 6.08 14.95
C LYS A 112 -7.79 7.49 14.47
N PHE A 113 -7.72 8.43 15.42
CA PHE A 113 -7.29 9.79 15.14
C PHE A 113 -5.77 9.85 15.12
N VAL A 114 -5.22 10.40 14.05
CA VAL A 114 -3.78 10.53 13.82
C VAL A 114 -3.51 12.01 13.52
N GLN A 115 -2.41 12.54 14.05
CA GLN A 115 -2.00 13.91 13.76
C GLN A 115 -1.60 14.04 12.29
N CYS A 116 -1.73 15.26 11.74
CA CYS A 116 -1.25 15.56 10.41
C CYS A 116 0.24 15.20 10.35
N PRO A 117 0.68 14.40 9.36
CA PRO A 117 2.08 14.02 9.26
C PRO A 117 2.94 15.28 9.09
N GLU A 118 3.93 15.42 9.97
CA GLU A 118 4.89 16.50 9.93
C GLU A 118 6.08 16.13 9.03
N GLY A 119 6.59 17.11 8.29
CA GLY A 119 7.78 16.98 7.46
C GLY A 119 7.52 16.68 5.97
N GLU A 120 8.55 16.14 5.32
CA GLU A 120 8.52 15.87 3.87
C GLU A 120 7.49 14.80 3.53
N LEU A 121 6.72 15.09 2.49
CA LEU A 121 5.65 14.23 2.02
C LEU A 121 6.19 12.93 1.40
N GLN A 122 7.42 12.93 0.86
CA GLN A 122 8.10 11.76 0.32
C GLN A 122 9.18 11.27 1.30
N LYS A 123 8.98 10.09 1.89
CA LYS A 123 9.93 9.45 2.79
C LYS A 123 10.46 8.16 2.17
N ARG A 124 11.72 7.85 2.42
CA ARG A 124 12.28 6.52 2.13
C ARG A 124 12.14 5.63 3.35
N LYS A 125 11.49 4.49 3.18
CA LYS A 125 11.30 3.50 4.23
C LYS A 125 12.04 2.23 3.87
N GLU A 126 12.98 1.84 4.71
CA GLU A 126 13.60 0.52 4.65
C GLU A 126 12.66 -0.51 5.28
N VAL A 127 12.16 -1.45 4.48
CA VAL A 127 11.41 -2.60 4.97
C VAL A 127 12.33 -3.82 4.96
N VAL A 128 12.56 -4.35 6.16
CA VAL A 128 13.36 -5.55 6.34
C VAL A 128 12.45 -6.77 6.36
N HIS A 129 12.46 -7.53 5.27
CA HIS A 129 11.72 -8.77 5.15
C HIS A 129 12.62 -9.94 5.56
N CYS A 130 12.20 -10.71 6.56
CA CYS A 130 12.88 -11.94 6.96
C CYS A 130 12.04 -13.12 6.43
N VAL A 131 12.59 -13.86 5.46
CA VAL A 131 11.92 -15.00 4.83
C VAL A 131 12.76 -16.26 5.05
N THR A 132 12.12 -17.40 5.28
CA THR A 132 12.84 -18.68 5.41
C THR A 132 13.10 -19.32 4.04
N LEU A 133 14.18 -20.09 3.91
CA LEU A 133 14.45 -20.81 2.65
C LEU A 133 13.32 -21.79 2.29
N HIS A 134 12.65 -22.35 3.29
CA HIS A 134 11.48 -23.19 3.07
C HIS A 134 10.32 -22.42 2.40
N GLU A 135 10.04 -21.20 2.82
CA GLU A 135 8.99 -20.37 2.21
C GLU A 135 9.32 -20.04 0.76
N ILE A 136 10.59 -19.71 0.46
CA ILE A 136 11.06 -19.43 -0.90
C ILE A 136 10.84 -20.65 -1.82
N ASP A 137 11.19 -21.84 -1.33
CA ASP A 137 11.03 -23.11 -2.06
C ASP A 137 9.56 -23.47 -2.30
N VAL A 138 8.68 -23.20 -1.32
CA VAL A 138 7.22 -23.37 -1.46
C VAL A 138 6.65 -22.35 -2.46
N ILE A 139 7.11 -21.10 -2.43
CA ILE A 139 6.67 -20.05 -3.36
C ILE A 139 7.07 -20.43 -4.79
N ASN A 140 8.31 -20.88 -5.00
CA ASN A 140 8.80 -21.25 -6.33
C ASN A 140 8.11 -22.52 -6.87
N SER A 141 7.86 -23.52 -6.03
CA SER A 141 7.15 -24.74 -6.43
C SER A 141 5.64 -24.53 -6.69
N ARG A 142 5.01 -23.53 -6.05
CA ARG A 142 3.59 -23.17 -6.25
C ARG A 142 3.37 -22.05 -7.26
N PHE A 143 4.42 -21.48 -7.85
CA PHE A 143 4.34 -20.32 -8.76
C PHE A 143 3.49 -20.56 -10.03
N LYS A 144 3.06 -21.80 -10.32
CA LYS A 144 2.01 -22.07 -11.31
C LYS A 144 0.60 -21.56 -10.92
N LYS A 145 0.34 -21.11 -9.68
CA LYS A 145 -1.03 -20.70 -9.25
C LYS A 145 -1.13 -19.48 -8.33
N PHE A 146 -0.05 -18.82 -7.92
CA PHE A 146 -0.11 -17.77 -6.88
C PHE A 146 0.24 -16.38 -7.40
N ASN A 147 -0.68 -15.79 -8.16
CA ASN A 147 -0.56 -14.45 -8.73
C ASN A 147 -0.84 -13.36 -7.66
N THR A 148 0.05 -13.19 -6.67
CA THR A 148 -0.15 -12.19 -5.58
C THR A 148 1.10 -11.49 -5.04
N PHE A 149 2.29 -11.66 -5.64
CA PHE A 149 3.46 -10.83 -5.31
C PHE A 149 4.07 -10.23 -6.58
N PRO A 150 3.94 -8.90 -6.80
CA PRO A 150 4.53 -8.23 -7.96
C PRO A 150 6.06 -8.29 -7.98
N LEU A 151 6.70 -8.22 -6.79
CA LEU A 151 8.14 -8.00 -6.66
C LEU A 151 9.04 -9.20 -7.05
N LEU A 152 8.47 -10.39 -7.25
CA LEU A 152 9.24 -11.57 -7.66
C LEU A 152 9.12 -11.88 -9.17
N CYS A 153 8.20 -11.23 -9.89
CA CYS A 153 8.02 -11.44 -11.33
C CYS A 153 9.00 -10.64 -12.19
N ASP A 154 9.45 -9.47 -11.74
CA ASP A 154 10.34 -8.61 -12.53
C ASP A 154 11.78 -9.14 -12.63
N PHE A 155 12.20 -10.02 -11.71
CA PHE A 155 13.54 -10.62 -11.75
C PHE A 155 13.67 -11.83 -12.68
N ALA A 156 12.58 -12.32 -13.27
CA ALA A 156 12.57 -13.54 -14.09
C ALA A 156 12.30 -13.28 -15.58
N SER A 157 12.21 -12.01 -16.00
CA SER A 157 11.90 -11.63 -17.40
C SER A 157 13.05 -10.92 -18.13
N ASP A 158 14.25 -10.89 -17.57
CA ASP A 158 15.50 -10.51 -18.24
C ASP A 158 16.50 -11.69 -18.23
#